data_AF-A0A6L8I6P9-F1
#
_entry.id   AF-A0A6L8I6P9-F1
#
_cell.length_a   1.000
_cell.length_b   1.000
_cell.length_c   1.000
_cell.angle_alpha   90.00
_cell.angle_beta   90.00
_cell.angle_gamma   90.00
#
_symmetry.space_group_name_H-M   'P 1'
#
loop_
_entity.id
_entity.type
_entity.pdbx_description
1 polymer ?
#
loop_
_entity_poly.entity_id
_entity_poly.type
_entity_poly.pdbx_seq_one_letter_code
_entity_poly.pdbx_strand_id
1 'polypeptide(L)'
;MQVVRSIFFEPLLPWAALWSLAAVSLVLIVIAIRGGLSGWWLRGIALSLLLMAVANPSTQIEERETLSDIVLLVVDESASQGIDIRPGQIA
;
A
#
# COMPACT_ATOMS: atom_id res chain seq x y z
N MET A 1 -18.72 4.45 5.56
CA MET A 1 -17.83 3.88 4.54
C MET A 1 -16.74 4.90 4.22
N GLN A 2 -15.49 4.66 4.63
CA GLN A 2 -14.36 5.44 4.14
C GLN A 2 -13.65 4.63 3.06
N VAL A 3 -13.54 5.20 1.85
CA VAL A 3 -12.84 4.57 0.74
C VAL A 3 -11.42 5.13 0.73
N VAL A 4 -10.45 4.34 1.19
CA VAL A 4 -9.03 4.68 1.06
C VAL A 4 -8.54 4.10 -0.25
N ARG A 5 -8.01 4.95 -1.13
CA ARG A 5 -7.44 4.56 -2.43
C ARG A 5 -5.93 4.79 -2.41
N SER A 6 -5.16 3.72 -2.54
CA SER A 6 -3.70 3.75 -2.63
C SER A 6 -3.24 3.19 -3.98
N ILE A 7 -2.18 3.77 -4.52
CA ILE A 7 -1.51 3.30 -5.74
C ILE A 7 -0.18 2.71 -5.32
N PHE A 8 0.01 1.42 -5.58
CA PHE A 8 1.26 0.72 -5.33
C PHE A 8 1.92 0.35 -6.65
N PHE A 9 3.25 0.34 -6.66
CA PHE A 9 4.03 -0.22 -7.76
C PHE A 9 4.65 -1.51 -7.25
N GLU A 10 4.25 -2.62 -7.87
CA GLU A 10 4.70 -3.96 -7.52
C GLU A 10 5.37 -4.58 -8.75
N PRO A 11 6.59 -4.13 -9.12
CA PRO A 11 7.17 -4.51 -10.39
C PRO A 11 7.34 -6.02 -10.51
N LEU A 12 7.11 -6.54 -11.71
CA LEU A 12 7.27 -7.96 -12.02
C LEU A 12 8.73 -8.43 -11.91
N LEU A 13 9.67 -7.48 -11.92
CA LEU A 13 11.11 -7.71 -11.81
C LEU A 13 11.69 -6.95 -10.61
N PRO A 14 12.83 -7.36 -10.05
CA PRO A 14 13.53 -6.58 -9.03
C PRO A 14 13.77 -5.14 -9.50
N TRP A 15 13.66 -4.18 -8.58
CA TRP A 15 13.83 -2.75 -8.89
C TRP A 15 15.12 -2.43 -9.65
N ALA A 16 16.23 -3.08 -9.30
CA ALA A 16 17.50 -2.92 -10.00
C ALA A 16 17.41 -3.33 -11.49
N ALA A 17 16.69 -4.40 -11.80
CA ALA A 17 16.49 -4.85 -13.17
C ALA A 17 15.60 -3.88 -13.96
N LEU A 18 14.53 -3.37 -13.35
CA LEU A 18 13.66 -2.36 -13.97
C LEU A 18 14.43 -1.07 -14.31
N TRP A 19 15.23 -0.56 -13.37
CA TRP A 19 16.08 0.62 -13.62
C TRP A 19 17.13 0.38 -14.70
N SER A 20 17.71 -0.82 -14.74
CA SER A 20 18.64 -1.20 -15.80
C SER A 20 17.96 -1.22 -17.17
N LEU A 21 16.76 -1.79 -17.25
CA LEU A 21 15.95 -1.80 -18.48
C LEU A 21 15.58 -0.38 -18.94
N ALA A 22 15.21 0.49 -17.99
CA ALA A 22 14.90 1.89 -18.25
C ALA A 22 16.12 2.66 -18.79
N ALA A 23 17.30 2.45 -18.19
CA ALA A 23 18.55 3.06 -18.64
C ALA A 23 18.92 2.62 -20.06
N VAL A 24 18.86 1.32 -20.36
CA VAL A 24 19.11 0.79 -21.70
C VAL A 24 18.11 1.36 -22.72
N SER A 25 16.82 1.40 -22.38
CA SER A 25 15.79 1.97 -23.23
C SER A 25 16.06 3.44 -23.56
N LEU A 26 16.47 4.23 -22.56
CA LEU A 26 16.84 5.63 -22.74
C LEU A 26 18.02 5.78 -23.71
N VAL A 27 19.07 4.97 -23.55
CA VAL A 27 20.24 4.98 -24.44
C VAL A 27 19.84 4.67 -25.89
N LEU A 28 18.98 3.66 -26.10
CA LEU A 28 18.49 3.30 -27.44
C LEU A 28 17.68 4.45 -28.08
N ILE A 29 16.82 5.12 -27.30
CA ILE A 29 16.05 6.28 -27.78
C ILE A 29 16.98 7.44 -28.15
N VAL A 30 17.98 7.74 -27.30
CA VAL A 30 18.98 8.79 -27.57
C VAL A 30 19.75 8.51 -28.86
N ILE A 31 20.17 7.25 -29.07
CA ILE A 31 20.82 6.84 -30.32
C ILE A 31 19.86 7.02 -31.50
N ALA A 32 18.60 6.64 -31.37
CA ALA A 32 17.61 6.79 -32.44
C ALA A 32 17.34 8.25 -32.82
N ILE A 33 17.29 9.15 -31.81
CA ILE A 33 17.16 10.59 -32.02
C ILE A 33 18.40 11.13 -32.75
N ARG A 34 19.61 10.80 -32.28
CA ARG A 34 20.86 11.25 -32.90
C ARG A 34 21.04 10.72 -34.32
N GLY A 35 20.59 9.49 -34.56
CA GLY A 35 20.62 8.85 -35.88
C GLY A 35 19.52 9.32 -36.84
N GLY A 36 18.61 10.21 -36.41
CA GLY A 36 17.50 10.68 -37.24
C GLY A 36 16.55 9.57 -37.68
N LEU A 37 16.47 8.47 -36.92
CA LEU A 37 15.63 7.33 -37.28
C LEU A 37 14.16 7.74 -37.22
N SER A 38 13.46 7.59 -38.35
CA SER A 38 12.02 7.82 -38.42
C SER A 38 11.29 6.89 -37.43
N GLY A 39 10.34 7.45 -36.68
CA GLY A 39 9.60 6.72 -35.64
C GLY A 39 10.34 6.53 -34.31
N TRP A 40 11.37 7.32 -33.99
CA TRP A 40 11.96 7.34 -32.65
C TRP A 40 10.92 7.61 -31.56
N TRP A 41 9.94 8.47 -31.82
CA TRP A 41 8.89 8.83 -30.88
C TRP A 41 7.94 7.65 -30.59
N LEU A 42 7.58 6.88 -31.63
CA LEU A 42 6.80 5.64 -31.48
C LEU A 42 7.56 4.60 -30.66
N ARG A 43 8.87 4.44 -30.91
CA ARG A 43 9.73 3.55 -30.13
C ARG A 43 9.81 4.00 -28.67
N GLY A 44 9.93 5.31 -28.43
CA GLY A 44 9.92 5.87 -27.09
C GLY A 44 8.62 5.59 -26.34
N ILE A 45 7.47 5.78 -26.99
CA ILE A 45 6.16 5.45 -26.40
C ILE A 45 6.06 3.95 -26.12
N ALA A 46 6.43 3.09 -27.08
CA ALA A 46 6.36 1.64 -26.90
C ALA A 46 7.24 1.15 -25.74
N LEU A 47 8.47 1.65 -25.63
CA LEU A 47 9.37 1.32 -24.51
C LEU A 47 8.83 1.82 -23.17
N SER A 48 8.27 3.03 -23.13
CA SER A 48 7.64 3.57 -21.92
C SER A 48 6.42 2.73 -21.47
N LEU A 49 5.57 2.32 -22.42
CA LEU A 49 4.44 1.44 -22.12
C LEU A 49 4.89 0.08 -21.62
N LEU A 50 5.94 -0.50 -22.23
CA LEU A 50 6.54 -1.74 -21.77
C LEU A 50 7.06 -1.62 -20.33
N LEU A 51 7.82 -0.56 -20.03
CA LEU A 51 8.33 -0.30 -18.67
C LEU A 51 7.19 -0.11 -17.67
N MET A 52 6.13 0.61 -18.05
CA MET A 52 4.96 0.82 -17.20
C MET A 52 4.19 -0.49 -16.94
N ALA A 53 4.10 -1.36 -17.94
CA ALA A 53 3.53 -2.70 -17.78
C ALA A 53 4.36 -3.55 -16.81
N VAL A 54 5.69 -3.50 -16.91
CA VAL A 54 6.59 -4.23 -15.99
C VAL A 54 6.55 -3.64 -14.58
N ALA A 55 6.41 -2.32 -14.44
CA ALA A 55 6.28 -1.65 -13.16
C ALA A 55 4.98 -2.02 -12.41
N ASN A 56 3.98 -2.54 -13.13
CA ASN A 56 2.74 -3.11 -12.61
C ASN A 56 2.06 -2.21 -11.54
N PRO A 57 1.51 -1.05 -11.95
CA PRO A 57 0.77 -0.19 -11.05
C PRO A 57 -0.56 -0.86 -10.63
N SER A 58 -0.74 -1.05 -9.34
CA SER A 58 -1.93 -1.65 -8.73
C SER A 58 -2.68 -0.63 -7.89
N THR A 59 -3.99 -0.51 -8.09
CA THR A 59 -4.87 0.30 -7.24
C THR A 59 -5.47 -0.59 -6.16
N GLN A 60 -5.15 -0.32 -4.91
CA GLN A 60 -5.77 -1.01 -3.79
C GLN A 60 -6.90 -0.14 -3.21
N ILE A 61 -8.08 -0.76 -3.10
CA ILE A 61 -9.24 -0.18 -2.44
C ILE A 61 -9.39 -0.95 -1.13
N GLU A 62 -8.99 -0.31 -0.03
CA GLU A 62 -9.25 -0.89 1.30
C GLU A 62 -10.66 -0.50 1.73
N GLU A 63 -11.57 -1.47 1.73
CA GLU A 63 -12.88 -1.32 2.35
C GLU A 63 -12.74 -1.54 3.86
N ARG A 64 -12.51 -0.45 4.59
CA ARG A 64 -12.50 -0.47 6.06
C ARG A 64 -13.92 -0.28 6.55
N GLU A 65 -14.55 -1.37 7.01
CA GLU A 65 -15.59 -1.24 8.02
C GLU A 65 -14.94 -0.76 9.32
N THR A 66 -15.37 0.39 9.82
CA THR A 66 -15.16 0.75 11.23
C THR A 66 -15.89 -0.29 12.06
N LEU A 67 -15.16 -1.30 12.53
CA LEU A 67 -15.68 -2.21 13.55
C LEU A 67 -16.10 -1.37 14.74
N SER A 68 -17.32 -1.60 15.23
CA SER A 68 -17.76 -1.10 16.53
C SER A 68 -16.76 -1.61 17.57
N ASP A 69 -16.17 -0.72 18.38
CA ASP A 69 -15.33 -1.14 19.50
C ASP A 69 -16.18 -1.99 20.46
N ILE A 70 -16.02 -3.31 20.39
CA ILE A 70 -16.66 -4.25 21.31
C ILE A 70 -15.84 -4.20 22.60
N VAL A 71 -16.25 -3.33 23.52
CA VAL A 71 -15.72 -3.32 24.88
C VAL A 71 -16.24 -4.57 25.60
N LEU A 72 -15.33 -5.46 26.01
CA LEU A 72 -15.66 -6.60 26.85
C LEU A 72 -15.86 -6.10 28.30
N LEU A 73 -17.11 -5.87 28.69
CA LEU A 73 -17.46 -5.51 30.07
C LEU A 73 -17.56 -6.80 30.90
N VAL A 74 -16.53 -7.09 31.71
CA VAL A 74 -16.61 -8.15 32.72
C VAL A 74 -17.20 -7.54 33.98
N VAL A 75 -18.48 -7.79 34.21
CA VAL A 75 -19.14 -7.46 35.49
C VAL A 75 -18.86 -8.62 36.44
N ASP A 76 -18.06 -8.37 37.46
CA ASP A 76 -17.87 -9.33 38.55
C ASP A 76 -19.08 -9.24 39.50
N GLU A 77 -19.86 -10.32 39.60
CA GLU A 77 -20.99 -10.46 40.54
C GLU A 77 -20.58 -11.22 41.80
N SER A 78 -19.32 -11.11 42.23
CA SER A 78 -18.87 -11.73 43.47
C SER A 78 -19.64 -11.18 44.68
N ALA A 79 -20.01 -12.06 45.61
CA ALA A 79 -20.73 -11.72 46.83
C ALA A 79 -19.99 -10.68 47.71
N SER A 80 -18.67 -10.52 47.51
CA SER A 80 -17.85 -9.47 48.13
C SER A 80 -18.29 -8.05 47.76
N GLN A 81 -18.89 -7.84 46.59
CA GLN A 81 -19.33 -6.51 46.16
C GLN A 81 -20.59 -6.02 46.90
N GLY A 82 -21.32 -6.92 47.56
CA GLY A 82 -22.46 -6.59 48.41
C GLY A 82 -22.13 -6.47 49.90
N ILE A 83 -20.86 -6.64 50.29
CA ILE A 83 -20.45 -6.54 51.71
C ILE A 83 -20.27 -5.05 52.04
N ASP A 84 -21.29 -4.50 52.71
CA ASP A 84 -21.28 -3.13 53.21
C ASP A 84 -20.21 -2.93 54.29
N ILE A 85 -19.78 -1.68 54.48
CA ILE A 85 -18.73 -1.30 55.45
C ILE A 85 -19.21 -1.70 56.84
N ARG A 86 -18.51 -2.65 57.49
CA ARG A 86 -18.84 -3.09 58.85
C ARG A 86 -18.47 -1.97 59.85
N PRO A 87 -19.44 -1.33 60.54
CA PRO A 87 -19.13 -0.42 61.62
C PRO A 87 -18.83 -1.26 62.86
N GLY A 88 -17.55 -1.39 63.20
CA GLY A 88 -17.18 -2.17 64.38
C GLY A 88 -15.69 -2.35 64.64
N GLN A 89 -14.79 -1.94 63.74
CA GLN A 89 -13.36 -1.92 64.06
C GLN A 89 -13.01 -0.58 64.73
N ILE A 90 -13.38 -0.48 66.01
CA ILE A 90 -12.76 0.43 66.97
C ILE A 90 -11.70 -0.37 67.74
N ALA A 91 -10.47 0.13 67.69
CA ALA A 91 -9.28 -0.41 68.36
C ALA A 91 -9.30 -0.15 69.87
#